data_AF-A0A2S1EN92-F1
#
_entry.id   AF-A0A2S1EN92-F1
#
_cell.length_a   1.000
_cell.length_b   1.000
_cell.length_c   1.000
_cell.angle_alpha   90.00
_cell.angle_beta   90.00
_cell.angle_gamma   90.00
#
_symmetry.space_group_name_H-M   'P 1'
#
loop_
_entity.id
_entity.type
_entity.pdbx_description
1 polymer ?
#
loop_
_entity_poly.entity_id
_entity_poly.type
_entity_poly.pdbx_seq_one_letter_code
_entity_poly.pdbx_strand_id
1 'polypeptide(L)' 'MFSKIGQLIFDNEAVAKTSDFTMGLEIEMQRVDEDGKLSLEPYPSAIGDEKTNPWITNDFLETMAEMVTPSA' A
#
# COMPACT_ATOMS: atom_id res chain seq x y z
N MET A 1 5.38 35.10 -11.03
CA MET A 1 6.81 34.74 -11.18
C MET A 1 7.03 33.45 -10.41
N PHE A 2 7.70 32.45 -10.99
CA PHE A 2 7.94 31.19 -10.29
C PHE A 2 8.87 31.40 -9.08
N SER A 3 8.72 30.56 -8.05
CA SER A 3 9.74 30.42 -7.00
C SER A 3 11.03 29.85 -7.61
N LYS A 4 12.13 29.93 -6.86
CA LYS A 4 13.40 29.29 -7.26
C LYS A 4 13.23 27.79 -7.57
N ILE A 5 12.38 27.09 -6.81
CA ILE A 5 12.06 25.67 -7.05
C ILE A 5 11.25 25.50 -8.33
N GLY A 6 10.23 26.34 -8.54
CA GLY A 6 9.40 26.29 -9.75
C GLY A 6 10.22 26.55 -11.02
N GLN A 7 11.18 27.47 -10.96
CA GLN A 7 12.08 27.74 -12.07
C GLN A 7 12.98 26.53 -12.37
N LEU A 8 13.54 25.88 -11.34
CA LEU A 8 14.35 24.67 -11.52
C LEU A 8 13.55 23.50 -12.12
N ILE A 9 12.30 23.30 -11.67
CA ILE A 9 11.41 22.27 -12.23
C ILE A 9 11.17 22.54 -13.72
N PHE A 10 10.93 23.80 -14.08
CA PHE A 10 10.69 24.22 -15.45
C PHE A 10 11.95 24.07 -16.33
N ASP A 11 13.07 24.65 -15.91
CA ASP A 11 14.33 24.66 -16.67
C ASP A 11 14.86 23.26 -16.96
N ASN A 12 14.57 22.30 -16.08
CA ASN A 12 15.01 20.92 -16.23
C ASN A 12 13.96 20.02 -16.89
N GLU A 13 12.78 20.54 -17.23
CA GLU A 13 11.62 19.76 -17.69
C GLU A 13 11.32 18.58 -16.75
N ALA A 14 11.53 18.80 -15.45
CA ALA A 14 11.60 17.72 -14.46
C ALA A 14 10.30 16.90 -14.44
N VAL A 15 9.15 17.56 -14.56
CA VAL A 15 7.84 16.88 -14.61
C VAL A 15 7.79 15.85 -15.74
N ALA A 16 8.18 16.21 -16.95
CA ALA A 16 8.14 15.30 -18.09
C ALA A 16 9.18 14.17 -17.99
N LYS A 17 10.34 14.46 -17.40
CA LYS A 17 11.42 13.46 -17.21
C LYS A 17 11.16 12.49 -16.07
N THR A 18 10.28 12.83 -15.13
CA THR A 18 10.01 12.03 -13.93
C THR A 18 8.56 11.58 -13.80
N SER A 19 7.72 11.85 -14.80
CA SER A 19 6.31 11.43 -14.79
C SER A 19 6.12 9.95 -15.09
N ASP A 20 7.13 9.30 -15.68
CA ASP A 20 7.16 7.86 -15.90
C ASP A 20 7.82 7.18 -14.69
N PHE A 21 7.00 6.57 -13.84
CA PHE A 21 7.44 5.86 -12.63
C PHE A 21 6.48 4.71 -12.36
N THR A 22 6.99 3.67 -11.69
CA THR A 22 6.16 2.57 -11.22
C THR A 22 5.70 2.83 -9.79
N MET A 23 4.49 2.41 -9.46
CA MET A 23 3.88 2.57 -8.14
C MET A 23 3.27 1.25 -7.67
N GLY A 24 3.53 0.91 -6.42
CA GLY A 24 2.80 -0.13 -5.68
C GLY A 24 2.01 0.50 -4.54
N LEU A 25 0.99 -0.20 -4.06
CA LEU A 25 0.17 0.20 -2.93
C LEU A 25 0.18 -0.90 -1.86
N GLU A 26 0.25 -0.46 -0.61
CA GLU A 26 0.06 -1.27 0.58
C GLU A 26 -1.13 -0.67 1.35
N ILE A 27 -2.08 -1.52 1.73
CA ILE A 27 -3.28 -1.11 2.45
C ILE A 27 -3.46 -2.04 3.66
N GLU A 28 -3.42 -1.46 4.85
CA GLU A 28 -3.66 -2.14 6.11
C GLU A 28 -5.07 -1.86 6.64
N MET A 29 -5.77 -2.91 7.07
CA MET A 29 -7.09 -2.80 7.70
C MET A 29 -7.28 -3.85 8.80
N GLN A 30 -8.00 -3.47 9.86
CA GLN A 30 -8.42 -4.42 10.88
C GLN A 30 -9.60 -5.26 10.40
N ARG A 31 -9.49 -6.58 10.53
CA ARG A 31 -10.63 -7.51 10.41
C ARG A 31 -11.55 -7.30 11.61
N VAL A 32 -12.81 -7.01 11.33
CA VAL A 32 -13.83 -6.76 12.36
C VAL A 32 -15.10 -7.58 12.11
N ASP A 33 -15.87 -7.81 13.16
CA ASP A 33 -17.24 -8.34 13.06
C ASP A 33 -18.25 -7.26 12.65
N GLU A 34 -19.52 -7.65 12.53
CA GLU A 34 -20.63 -6.77 12.13
C GLU A 34 -20.89 -5.62 13.11
N ASP A 35 -20.45 -5.76 14.38
CA ASP A 35 -20.55 -4.74 15.43
C ASP A 35 -19.29 -3.85 15.51
N GLY A 36 -18.31 -4.06 14.61
CA GLY A 36 -17.05 -3.32 14.56
C GLY A 36 -16.04 -3.72 15.64
N LYS A 37 -16.17 -4.90 16.25
CA LYS A 37 -15.17 -5.45 17.18
C LYS A 37 -14.08 -6.17 16.41
N LEU A 38 -12.85 -6.15 16.92
CA LEU A 38 -11.74 -6.88 16.32
C LEU A 38 -12.07 -8.38 16.24
N SER A 39 -11.79 -8.96 15.08
CA SER A 39 -11.94 -10.39 14.83
C SER A 39 -11.16 -11.22 15.85
N LEU A 40 -11.75 -12.30 16.34
CA LEU A 40 -11.04 -13.33 17.12
C LEU A 40 -10.67 -14.54 16.27
N GLU A 41 -11.08 -14.56 15.01
CA GLU A 41 -10.74 -15.61 14.06
C GLU A 41 -9.27 -15.52 13.64
N PRO A 42 -8.58 -16.65 13.41
CA PRO A 42 -7.21 -16.66 12.89
C PRO A 42 -7.17 -16.08 11.46
N TYR A 43 -5.96 -15.95 10.91
CA TYR A 43 -5.76 -15.64 9.50
C TYR A 43 -6.62 -16.53 8.60
N PRO A 44 -7.35 -15.98 7.62
CA PRO A 44 -8.28 -16.77 6.82
C PRO A 44 -7.54 -17.82 5.98
N SER A 45 -7.78 -19.11 6.25
CA SER A 45 -7.10 -20.21 5.55
C SER A 45 -7.38 -20.27 4.04
N ALA A 46 -8.48 -19.68 3.59
CA ALA A 46 -8.86 -19.62 2.18
C ALA A 46 -7.91 -18.75 1.32
N ILE A 47 -7.13 -17.86 1.93
CA ILE A 47 -6.18 -16.98 1.22
C ILE A 47 -4.72 -17.43 1.37
N GLY A 48 -4.49 -18.65 1.87
CA GLY A 48 -3.16 -19.29 1.88
C GLY A 48 -2.40 -19.12 3.19
N ASP A 49 -1.09 -18.93 3.09
CA ASP A 49 -0.19 -18.76 4.24
C ASP A 49 0.34 -17.32 4.24
N GLU A 50 0.05 -16.58 5.32
CA GLU A 50 0.46 -15.19 5.53
C GLU A 50 1.97 -14.96 5.32
N LYS A 51 2.82 -15.97 5.56
CA LYS A 51 4.28 -15.85 5.47
C LYS A 51 4.81 -15.98 4.05
N THR A 52 3.99 -16.46 3.12
CA THR A 52 4.42 -16.79 1.76
C THR A 52 3.53 -16.20 0.68
N ASN A 53 2.32 -15.77 1.00
CA ASN A 53 1.43 -15.09 0.07
C ASN A 53 2.01 -13.70 -0.29
N PRO A 54 2.32 -13.42 -1.58
CA PRO A 54 2.97 -12.17 -1.98
C PRO A 54 2.01 -10.99 -2.14
N TRP A 55 0.70 -11.19 -1.94
CA TRP A 55 -0.32 -10.16 -2.17
C TRP A 55 -1.16 -9.85 -0.93
N ILE A 56 -1.30 -10.81 0.00
CA ILE A 56 -2.11 -10.63 1.21
C ILE A 56 -1.41 -11.28 2.40
N THR A 57 -1.12 -10.49 3.43
CA THR A 57 -0.50 -10.95 4.68
C THR A 57 -1.18 -10.29 5.89
N ASN A 58 -0.63 -10.51 7.09
CA ASN A 58 -0.90 -9.69 8.27
C ASN A 58 0.35 -8.83 8.53
N ASP A 59 0.15 -7.57 8.92
CA ASP A 59 1.24 -6.75 9.44
C ASP A 59 1.46 -7.03 10.94
N PHE A 60 1.35 -6.06 11.84
CA PHE A 60 1.71 -6.24 13.24
C PHE A 60 0.78 -7.16 14.03
N LEU A 61 -0.54 -7.12 13.74
CA LEU A 61 -1.53 -7.92 14.47
C LEU A 61 -2.06 -9.04 13.57
N GLU A 62 -2.37 -10.17 14.18
CA GLU A 62 -3.11 -11.29 13.53
C GLU A 62 -4.42 -10.82 12.86
N THR A 63 -5.01 -9.73 13.36
CA THR A 63 -6.25 -9.16 12.84
C THR A 63 -6.04 -8.07 11.79
N MET A 64 -4.81 -7.60 11.57
CA MET A 64 -4.51 -6.49 10.68
C MET A 64 -4.05 -7.01 9.32
N ALA A 65 -5.02 -7.23 8.44
CA ALA A 65 -4.74 -7.67 7.08
C ALA A 65 -4.04 -6.55 6.31
N GLU A 66 -2.98 -6.91 5.60
CA GLU A 66 -2.28 -6.06 4.64
C GLU A 66 -2.49 -6.63 3.23
N MET A 67 -2.86 -5.76 2.29
CA MET A 67 -2.88 -6.08 0.87
C MET A 67 -1.77 -5.30 0.15
N VAL A 68 -0.99 -6.02 -0.65
CA VAL A 68 0.16 -5.49 -1.41
C VAL A 68 -0.09 -5.67 -2.90
N THR A 69 0.04 -4.60 -3.67
CA THR A 69 0.01 -4.67 -5.14
C THR A 69 1.42 -4.80 -5.71
N PRO A 70 1.61 -5.51 -6.83
CA PRO A 70 2.82 -5.35 -7.63
C PRO A 70 3.02 -3.88 -8.00
N SER A 71 4.27 -3.48 -8.23
CA SER A 71 4.54 -2.18 -8.84
C SER A 71 4.12 -2.20 -10.30
N ALA A 72 3.45 -1.14 -10.74
CA ALA A 72 2.98 -0.94 -12.11
C ALA A 72 3.28 0.48 -12.58
#